data_AF-A0A0U5L5C4-F1
#
_entry.id   AF-A0A0U5L5C4-F1
#
_cell.length_a   1.000
_cell.length_b   1.000
_cell.length_c   1.000
_cell.angle_alpha   90.00
_cell.angle_beta   90.00
_cell.angle_gamma   90.00
#
_symmetry.space_group_name_H-M   'P 1'
#
loop_
_entity.id
_entity.type
_entity.pdbx_description
1 polymer ?
#
loop_
_entity_poly.entity_id
_entity_poly.type
_entity_poly.pdbx_seq_one_letter_code
_entity_poly.pdbx_strand_id
1 'polypeptide(L)' 'MTEIPFWQQKSLEQMSDEEWESLCDGCGQCCLNKLQDADTDEIYFTNVACNQLNIKTCQCRNYERRF' A
#
# COMPACT_ATOMS: atom_id res chain seq x y z
N MET A 1 -22.40 -20.52 -0.31
CA MET A 1 -21.22 -20.49 -1.19
C MET A 1 -20.52 -19.17 -0.89
N THR A 2 -19.29 -19.21 -0.39
CA THR A 2 -18.52 -17.98 -0.14
C THR A 2 -17.98 -17.53 -1.49
N GLU A 3 -18.47 -16.40 -2.02
CA GLU A 3 -17.92 -15.83 -3.25
C GLU A 3 -16.46 -15.45 -3.04
N ILE A 4 -15.62 -15.73 -4.03
CA ILE A 4 -14.20 -15.36 -4.00
C ILE A 4 -14.12 -13.84 -4.19
N PRO A 5 -13.43 -13.08 -3.31
CA PRO A 5 -13.29 -11.64 -3.46
C PRO A 5 -12.63 -11.25 -4.78
N PHE A 6 -13.03 -10.10 -5.36
CA PHE A 6 -12.53 -9.66 -6.66
C PHE A 6 -11.00 -9.53 -6.70
N TRP A 7 -10.37 -9.13 -5.59
CA TRP A 7 -8.91 -8.95 -5.50
C TRP A 7 -8.12 -10.26 -5.52
N GLN A 8 -8.80 -11.41 -5.36
CA GLN A 8 -8.21 -12.73 -5.57
C GLN A 8 -8.44 -13.25 -7.00
N GLN A 9 -9.35 -12.62 -7.76
CA GLN A 9 -9.71 -13.01 -9.13
C GLN A 9 -9.04 -12.15 -10.19
N LYS A 10 -8.83 -10.85 -9.90
CA LYS A 10 -8.23 -9.86 -10.79
C LYS A 10 -6.74 -9.70 -10.49
N SER A 11 -5.91 -9.56 -11.52
CA SER A 11 -4.55 -9.04 -11.39
C SER A 11 -4.58 -7.53 -11.12
N LEU A 12 -3.46 -6.95 -10.68
CA LEU A 12 -3.36 -5.50 -10.40
C LEU A 12 -3.69 -4.67 -11.65
N GLU A 13 -3.31 -5.13 -12.84
CA GLU A 13 -3.57 -4.43 -14.11
C GLU A 13 -5.04 -4.51 -14.55
N GLN A 14 -5.81 -5.44 -13.99
CA GLN A 14 -7.24 -5.62 -14.29
C GLN A 14 -8.15 -4.85 -13.33
N MET A 15 -7.60 -4.29 -12.25
CA MET A 15 -8.34 -3.48 -11.29
C MET A 15 -8.56 -2.07 -11.82
N SER A 16 -9.75 -1.51 -11.62
CA SER A 16 -9.95 -0.07 -11.77
C SER A 16 -9.29 0.68 -10.61
N ASP A 17 -9.10 1.99 -10.76
CA ASP A 17 -8.61 2.85 -9.66
C ASP A 17 -9.53 2.74 -8.43
N GLU A 18 -10.85 2.69 -8.62
CA GLU A 18 -11.83 2.56 -7.54
C GLU A 18 -11.69 1.23 -6.80
N GLU A 19 -11.50 0.13 -7.54
CA GLU A 19 -11.27 -1.20 -6.96
C GLU A 19 -9.95 -1.24 -6.19
N TRP A 20 -8.89 -0.67 -6.75
CA TRP A 20 -7.59 -0.61 -6.11
C TRP A 20 -7.63 0.24 -4.82
N GLU A 21 -8.28 1.40 -4.87
CA GLU A 21 -8.46 2.28 -3.71
C GLU A 21 -9.32 1.63 -2.61
N SER A 22 -10.28 0.78 -2.98
CA SER A 22 -11.10 0.04 -2.01
C SER A 22 -10.32 -0.97 -1.15
N LEU A 23 -9.11 -1.36 -1.59
CA LEU A 23 -8.21 -2.23 -0.83
C LEU A 23 -7.36 -1.46 0.20
N CYS A 24 -7.41 -0.13 0.19
CA CYS A 24 -6.62 0.70 1.09
C CYS A 24 -7.32 0.90 2.45
N ASP A 25 -6.80 0.28 3.51
CA ASP A 25 -7.33 0.39 4.87
C ASP A 25 -6.98 1.71 5.59
N GLY A 26 -6.30 2.66 4.93
CA GLY A 26 -5.82 3.89 5.58
C GLY A 26 -4.80 3.64 6.71
N CYS A 27 -4.10 2.50 6.66
CA CYS A 27 -3.21 2.03 7.73
C CYS A 27 -1.84 2.74 7.78
N GLY A 28 -1.50 3.57 6.80
CA GLY A 28 -0.22 4.30 6.73
C GLY A 28 1.00 3.44 6.42
N GLN A 29 0.85 2.13 6.21
CA GLN A 29 1.97 1.22 5.91
C GLN A 29 2.69 1.56 4.60
N CYS A 30 1.99 2.20 3.65
CA CYS A 30 2.59 2.71 2.42
C CYS A 30 3.64 3.81 2.68
N CYS A 31 3.58 4.51 3.83
CA CYS A 31 4.53 5.55 4.21
C CYS A 31 5.73 5.04 5.02
N LEU A 32 5.79 3.75 5.36
CA LEU A 32 6.93 3.21 6.11
C LEU A 32 8.12 3.01 5.17
N ASN A 33 9.32 3.36 5.65
CA ASN A 33 10.54 3.06 4.92
C ASN A 33 10.69 1.53 4.83
N LYS A 34 10.90 1.06 3.60
CA LYS A 34 11.14 -0.35 3.27
C LYS A 34 12.59 -0.49 2.86
N LEU A 35 13.25 -1.51 3.38
CA LEU A 35 14.61 -1.86 2.98
C LEU A 35 14.53 -3.10 2.10
N GLN A 36 15.17 -3.06 0.94
CA GLN A 36 15.30 -4.21 0.06
C GLN A 36 16.71 -4.75 0.22
N ASP A 37 16.82 -6.06 0.47
CA ASP A 37 18.12 -6.74 0.44
C ASP A 37 18.62 -6.83 -1.00
N ALA A 38 19.90 -6.51 -1.21
CA ALA A 38 20.47 -6.40 -2.55
C ALA A 38 20.78 -7.76 -3.19
N ASP A 39 20.91 -8.82 -2.39
CA ASP A 39 21.26 -10.16 -2.85
C ASP A 39 20.01 -11.06 -2.98
N THR A 40 18.99 -10.85 -2.14
CA THR A 40 17.79 -11.71 -2.09
C THR A 40 16.51 -11.06 -2.60
N ASP A 41 16.51 -9.75 -2.86
CA ASP A 41 15.31 -8.94 -3.16
C ASP A 41 14.21 -8.98 -2.08
N GLU A 42 14.53 -9.47 -0.88
CA GLU A 42 13.58 -9.49 0.24
C GLU A 42 13.29 -8.07 0.75
N ILE A 43 12.01 -7.79 1.00
CA ILE A 43 11.55 -6.49 1.51
C ILE A 43 11.31 -6.56 3.02
N TYR A 44 12.02 -5.73 3.76
CA TYR A 44 11.90 -5.55 5.20
C TYR A 44 11.15 -4.26 5.53
N PHE A 45 10.12 -4.36 6.36
CA PHE A 45 9.36 -3.22 6.84
C PHE A 45 10.01 -2.63 8.10
N THR A 46 10.13 -1.31 8.15
CA THR A 46 10.59 -0.60 9.34
C THR A 46 9.43 0.11 10.04
N ASN A 47 9.62 0.45 11.32
CA ASN A 47 8.68 1.31 12.05
C ASN A 47 9.00 2.82 11.88
N VAL A 48 9.79 3.18 10.86
CA VAL A 48 10.17 4.57 10.57
C VAL A 48 9.35 5.07 9.38
N ALA A 49 8.47 6.03 9.63
CA ALA A 49 7.68 6.67 8.58
C ALA A 49 8.49 7.69 7.78
N CYS A 50 8.10 7.92 6.52
CA CYS A 50 8.61 9.00 5.70
C CYS A 50 8.02 10.36 6.14
N ASN A 51 8.60 11.45 5.64
CA ASN A 51 8.18 12.82 6.00
C ASN A 51 6.76 13.19 5.50
N GLN A 52 6.17 12.40 4.61
CA GLN A 52 4.83 12.64 4.06
C GLN A 52 3.71 12.06 4.93
N LEU A 53 4.00 11.22 5.93
CA LEU A 53 2.97 10.69 6.81
C LEU A 53 2.41 11.78 7.72
N ASN A 54 1.09 11.97 7.70
CA ASN A 54 0.41 12.70 8.76
C ASN A 54 0.17 11.76 9.95
N ILE A 55 1.01 11.86 10.98
CA ILE A 55 0.93 11.02 12.18
C ILE A 55 -0.35 11.19 13.01
N LYS A 56 -1.16 12.23 12.73
CA LYS A 56 -2.46 12.43 13.42
C LYS A 56 -3.59 11.66 12.75
N THR A 57 -3.55 11.54 11.42
CA THR A 57 -4.63 10.91 10.64
C THR A 57 -4.22 9.57 10.03
N CYS A 58 -2.95 9.18 10.16
CA CYS A 58 -2.35 8.02 9.50
C CYS A 58 -2.45 8.03 7.96
N GLN A 59 -2.66 9.21 7.37
CA GLN A 59 -2.79 9.38 5.91
C GLN A 59 -1.55 10.04 5.31
N CYS A 60 -1.22 9.63 4.08
CA CYS A 60 -0.16 10.27 3.31
C CYS A 60 -0.60 11.66 2.83
N ARG A 61 0.21 12.68 3.07
CA ARG A 61 -0.05 14.06 2.59
C ARG A 61 0.06 14.21 1.08
N ASN A 62 0.71 13.27 0.41
CA ASN A 62 0.97 13.28 -1.03
C ASN A 62 0.42 12.02 -1.72
N TYR A 63 -0.68 11.47 -1.19
CA TYR A 63 -1.24 10.20 -1.67
C TYR A 63 -1.68 10.25 -3.15
N GLU A 64 -2.17 11.39 -3.61
CA GLU A 64 -2.63 11.59 -4.99
C GLU A 64 -1.48 11.53 -6.02
N ARG A 65 -0.23 11.78 -5.60
CA ARG A 65 0.96 11.75 -6.48
C ARG A 65 1.87 10.56 -6.20
N ARG A 66 1.25 9.40 -5.94
CA ARG A 66 1.97 8.15 -5.62
C ARG A 66 2.46 7.38 -6.85
N PHE A 67 2.06 7.78 -8.05
CA PHE A 67 2.41 7.18 -9.33
C PHE A 67 3.30 8.12 -10.15
#